data_AF-A0A4Z2F7I7-F1
#
_entry.id   AF-A0A4Z2F7I7-F1
#
_cell.length_a   1.000
_cell.length_b   1.000
_cell.length_c   1.000
_cell.angle_alpha   90.00
_cell.angle_beta   90.00
_cell.angle_gamma   90.00
#
_symmetry.space_group_name_H-M   'P 1'
#
loop_
_entity.id
_entity.type
_entity.pdbx_description
1 polymer ?
#
loop_
_entity_poly.entity_id
_entity_poly.type
_entity_poly.pdbx_seq_one_letter_code
_entity_poly.pdbx_strand_id
1 'polypeptide(L)'
;MAACRRVAVRAWTGFRERLTRIVESKYFNRGIMIAILVNTLSMGIEYHKQPEELTDVLEISNIVFTSMFVLEMGFMMLAFGLFGYIRNPYNIFDSIIVIISVWEIIGQADGGLSVLRTFRLLRVLKLVRFLPALRRQLVVLMKTMDNVATFCMLLMLFIFTFRYNPSIEGTIHPFNNASIVL
;
A
#
# COMPACT_ATOMS: atom_id res chain seq x y z
N MET A 1 16.98 -40.01 15.23
CA MET A 1 16.58 -38.63 14.86
C MET A 1 15.76 -38.54 13.56
N ALA A 2 16.07 -39.31 12.50
CA ALA A 2 15.34 -39.24 11.22
C ALA A 2 13.85 -39.66 11.27
N ALA A 3 13.47 -40.57 12.18
CA ALA A 3 12.07 -40.97 12.36
C ALA A 3 11.20 -39.85 12.97
N CYS A 4 11.71 -39.17 14.02
CA CYS A 4 11.04 -38.03 14.65
C CYS A 4 10.85 -36.85 13.67
N ARG A 5 11.87 -36.58 12.83
CA ARG A 5 11.80 -35.57 11.77
C ARG A 5 10.72 -35.90 10.72
N ARG A 6 10.57 -37.18 10.34
CA ARG A 6 9.54 -37.61 9.38
C ARG A 6 8.11 -37.50 9.94
N VAL A 7 7.92 -37.77 11.23
CA VAL A 7 6.61 -37.60 11.90
C VAL A 7 6.26 -36.11 12.02
N ALA A 8 7.20 -35.28 12.45
CA ALA A 8 7.00 -33.83 12.54
C ALA A 8 6.69 -33.20 11.17
N VAL A 9 7.37 -33.64 10.12
CA VAL A 9 7.11 -33.16 8.74
C VAL A 9 5.72 -33.61 8.27
N ARG A 10 5.29 -34.85 8.54
CA ARG A 10 3.94 -35.32 8.19
C ARG A 10 2.83 -34.58 8.96
N ALA A 11 3.05 -34.32 10.25
CA ALA A 11 2.13 -33.52 11.05
C ALA A 11 2.04 -32.07 10.54
N TRP A 12 3.19 -31.49 10.17
CA TRP A 12 3.29 -30.17 9.57
C TRP A 12 2.58 -30.07 8.22
N THR A 13 2.73 -31.08 7.35
CA THR A 13 2.03 -31.10 6.04
C THR A 13 0.52 -31.22 6.23
N GLY A 14 0.05 -32.07 7.15
CA GLY A 14 -1.38 -32.21 7.44
C GLY A 14 -1.98 -30.94 8.06
N PHE A 15 -1.25 -30.26 8.95
CA PHE A 15 -1.65 -28.97 9.49
C PHE A 15 -1.68 -27.89 8.40
N ARG A 16 -0.64 -27.84 7.55
CA ARG A 16 -0.55 -26.92 6.42
C ARG A 16 -1.69 -27.08 5.44
N GLU A 17 -2.06 -28.31 5.06
CA GLU A 17 -3.20 -28.56 4.17
C GLU A 17 -4.55 -28.08 4.74
N ARG A 18 -4.74 -28.19 6.05
CA ARG A 18 -5.92 -27.63 6.73
C ARG A 18 -5.90 -26.11 6.69
N LEU A 19 -4.77 -25.49 6.99
CA LEU A 19 -4.60 -24.04 6.90
C LEU A 19 -4.81 -23.53 5.48
N THR A 20 -4.25 -24.19 4.47
CA THR A 20 -4.45 -23.84 3.06
C THR A 20 -5.93 -23.87 2.70
N ARG A 21 -6.67 -24.90 3.12
CA ARG A 21 -8.13 -24.93 2.91
C ARG A 21 -8.89 -23.78 3.59
N ILE A 22 -8.47 -23.37 4.78
CA ILE A 22 -9.09 -22.24 5.49
C ILE A 22 -8.76 -20.93 4.77
N VAL A 23 -7.50 -20.70 4.41
CA VAL A 23 -7.02 -19.47 3.78
C VAL A 23 -7.53 -19.31 2.35
N GLU A 24 -7.65 -20.41 1.60
CA GLU A 24 -8.25 -20.41 0.25
C GLU A 24 -9.79 -20.34 0.27
N SER A 25 -10.41 -20.47 1.45
CA SER A 25 -11.86 -20.36 1.57
C SER A 25 -12.34 -18.99 1.11
N LYS A 26 -13.39 -19.00 0.28
CA LYS A 26 -14.07 -17.76 -0.16
C LYS A 26 -14.64 -16.97 1.02
N TYR A 27 -15.04 -17.66 2.11
CA TYR A 27 -15.57 -17.00 3.31
C TYR A 27 -14.49 -16.23 4.06
N PHE A 28 -13.31 -16.84 4.23
CA PHE A 28 -12.17 -16.17 4.86
C PHE A 28 -11.77 -14.92 4.07
N ASN A 29 -11.58 -15.08 2.76
CA ASN A 29 -11.23 -13.97 1.87
C ASN A 29 -12.29 -12.85 1.86
N ARG A 30 -13.59 -13.17 1.87
CA ARG A 30 -14.66 -12.16 2.00
C ARG A 30 -14.65 -11.48 3.37
N GLY A 31 -14.38 -12.22 4.45
CA GLY A 31 -14.26 -11.66 5.79
C GLY A 31 -13.17 -10.61 5.88
N ILE A 32 -11.98 -10.90 5.33
CA ILE A 32 -10.87 -9.95 5.27
C ILE A 32 -11.22 -8.72 4.42
N MET A 33 -11.88 -8.91 3.29
CA MET A 33 -12.35 -7.80 2.45
C MET A 33 -13.32 -6.88 3.21
N ILE A 34 -14.27 -7.45 3.96
CA ILE A 34 -15.21 -6.68 4.79
C ILE A 34 -14.44 -5.95 5.90
N ALA A 35 -13.49 -6.60 6.57
CA ALA A 35 -12.67 -5.96 7.59
C ALA A 35 -11.88 -4.76 7.05
N ILE A 36 -11.32 -4.86 5.83
CA ILE A 36 -10.64 -3.72 5.17
C ILE A 36 -11.62 -2.58 4.89
N LEU A 37 -12.82 -2.89 4.37
CA LEU A 37 -13.86 -1.90 4.10
C LEU A 37 -14.29 -1.18 5.37
N VAL A 38 -14.60 -1.93 6.44
CA VAL A 38 -15.00 -1.34 7.72
C VAL A 38 -13.87 -0.48 8.29
N ASN A 39 -12.62 -0.96 8.26
CA ASN A 39 -11.47 -0.17 8.73
C ASN A 39 -11.31 1.15 7.97
N THR A 40 -11.50 1.11 6.65
CA THR A 40 -11.40 2.31 5.79
C THR A 40 -12.57 3.26 6.02
N LEU A 41 -13.79 2.74 6.19
CA LEU A 41 -14.97 3.54 6.52
C LEU A 41 -14.82 4.22 7.89
N SER A 42 -14.30 3.51 8.90
CA SER A 42 -14.02 4.09 10.21
C SER A 42 -13.07 5.29 10.11
N MET A 43 -12.06 5.23 9.25
CA MET A 43 -11.15 6.36 9.01
C MET A 43 -11.82 7.51 8.25
N GLY A 44 -12.77 7.21 7.36
CA GLY A 44 -13.51 8.24 6.62
C GLY A 44 -14.52 9.02 7.48
N ILE A 45 -14.90 8.51 8.64
CA ILE A 45 -15.81 9.16 9.59
C ILE A 45 -15.08 10.21 10.44
N GLU A 46 -13.75 10.15 10.55
CA GLU A 46 -12.94 11.07 11.34
C GLU A 46 -13.15 12.52 10.87
N TYR A 47 -13.59 13.41 11.77
CA TYR A 47 -13.91 14.81 11.45
C TYR A 47 -13.22 15.81 12.39
N HIS A 48 -13.10 17.06 11.94
CA HIS A 48 -12.45 18.11 12.71
C HIS A 48 -13.26 18.47 13.96
N LYS A 49 -12.62 18.43 15.15
CA LYS A 49 -13.23 18.60 16.50
C LYS A 49 -14.08 17.42 16.98
N GLN A 50 -13.61 16.20 16.74
CA GLN A 50 -14.21 14.98 17.23
C GLN A 50 -14.10 14.84 18.77
N PRO A 51 -15.13 14.32 19.47
CA PRO A 51 -15.03 13.99 20.89
C PRO A 51 -13.94 12.95 21.17
N GLU A 52 -13.25 13.06 22.30
CA GLU A 52 -12.15 12.17 22.68
C GLU A 52 -12.56 10.70 22.66
N GLU A 53 -13.77 10.36 23.10
CA GLU A 53 -14.26 8.98 23.07
C GLU A 53 -14.29 8.36 21.66
N LEU A 54 -14.66 9.14 20.64
CA LEU A 54 -14.68 8.61 19.27
C LEU A 54 -13.26 8.39 18.76
N THR A 55 -12.30 9.23 19.18
CA THR A 55 -10.88 9.10 18.81
C THR A 55 -10.28 7.84 19.42
N ASP A 56 -10.55 7.58 20.69
CA ASP A 56 -10.09 6.37 21.39
C ASP A 56 -10.68 5.11 20.74
N VAL A 57 -11.97 5.12 20.41
CA VAL A 57 -12.63 4.00 19.71
C VAL A 57 -12.00 3.76 18.34
N LEU A 58 -11.69 4.82 17.58
CA LEU A 58 -11.04 4.72 16.27
C LEU A 58 -9.61 4.16 16.39
N GLU A 59 -8.85 4.55 17.41
CA GLU A 59 -7.49 4.05 17.65
C GLU A 59 -7.49 2.58 18.10
N ILE A 60 -8.37 2.20 19.02
CA ILE A 60 -8.55 0.80 19.44
C ILE A 60 -8.94 -0.06 18.23
N SER A 61 -9.90 0.42 17.44
CA SER A 61 -10.34 -0.22 16.20
C SER A 61 -9.17 -0.40 15.22
N ASN A 62 -8.31 0.62 15.07
CA ASN A 62 -7.11 0.58 14.23
C ASN A 62 -6.17 -0.57 14.63
N ILE A 63 -5.91 -0.72 15.93
CA ILE A 63 -5.06 -1.79 16.47
C ILE A 63 -5.68 -3.16 16.22
N VAL A 64 -6.99 -3.31 16.48
CA VAL A 64 -7.72 -4.57 16.26
C VAL A 64 -7.64 -4.99 14.79
N PHE A 65 -7.94 -4.10 13.84
CA PHE A 65 -7.87 -4.42 12.41
C PHE A 65 -6.45 -4.76 11.95
N THR A 66 -5.46 -4.01 12.43
CA THR A 66 -4.05 -4.28 12.09
C THR A 66 -3.62 -5.66 12.60
N SER A 67 -3.97 -6.01 13.84
CA SER A 67 -3.69 -7.34 14.38
C SER A 67 -4.35 -8.46 13.56
N MET A 68 -5.59 -8.25 13.10
CA MET A 68 -6.30 -9.20 12.23
C MET A 68 -5.56 -9.39 10.89
N PHE A 69 -5.05 -8.32 10.28
CA PHE A 69 -4.28 -8.42 9.04
C PHE A 69 -2.90 -9.06 9.23
N VAL A 70 -2.25 -8.83 10.36
CA VAL A 70 -0.99 -9.51 10.71
C VAL A 70 -1.23 -11.02 10.87
N LEU A 71 -2.32 -11.42 11.54
CA LEU A 71 -2.69 -12.83 11.68
C LEU A 71 -3.01 -13.46 10.32
N GLU A 72 -3.71 -12.75 9.45
CA GLU A 72 -3.99 -13.20 8.10
C GLU A 72 -2.72 -13.44 7.27
N MET A 73 -1.79 -12.49 7.30
CA MET A 73 -0.46 -12.62 6.69
C MET A 73 0.28 -13.85 7.26
N GLY A 74 0.25 -14.05 8.57
CA GLY A 74 0.83 -15.20 9.25
C GLY A 74 0.23 -16.53 8.76
N PHE A 75 -1.10 -16.62 8.68
CA PHE A 75 -1.77 -17.81 8.17
C PHE A 75 -1.47 -18.08 6.70
N MET A 76 -1.43 -17.05 5.85
CA MET A 76 -1.01 -17.16 4.46
C MET A 76 0.42 -17.67 4.33
N MET A 77 1.35 -17.14 5.12
CA MET A 77 2.75 -17.55 5.10
C MET A 77 2.93 -19.01 5.53
N LEU A 78 2.18 -19.46 6.54
CA LEU A 78 2.19 -20.86 6.99
C LEU A 78 1.54 -21.82 5.97
N ALA A 79 0.44 -21.40 5.33
CA ALA A 79 -0.29 -22.19 4.33
C ALA A 79 0.52 -22.38 3.02
N PHE A 80 1.03 -21.29 2.45
CA PHE A 80 1.75 -21.32 1.17
C PHE A 80 3.25 -21.57 1.30
N GLY A 81 3.80 -21.40 2.50
CA GLY A 81 5.25 -21.40 2.74
C GLY A 81 5.93 -20.15 2.17
N LEU A 82 7.16 -19.89 2.62
CA LEU A 82 7.87 -18.64 2.28
C LEU A 82 8.04 -18.44 0.76
N PHE A 83 8.52 -19.47 0.04
CA PHE A 83 8.73 -19.41 -1.41
C PHE A 83 7.42 -19.29 -2.21
N GLY A 84 6.36 -19.98 -1.77
CA GLY A 84 5.05 -19.91 -2.44
C GLY A 84 4.40 -18.55 -2.25
N TYR A 85 4.57 -17.97 -1.06
CA TYR A 85 4.01 -16.67 -0.70
C TYR A 85 4.67 -15.52 -1.49
N ILE A 86 6.01 -15.51 -1.58
CA ILE A 86 6.78 -14.46 -2.28
C ILE A 86 6.62 -14.56 -3.81
N ARG A 87 6.26 -15.72 -4.37
CA ARG A 87 6.04 -15.83 -5.83
C ARG A 87 4.83 -15.02 -6.32
N ASN A 88 3.88 -14.73 -5.43
CA ASN A 88 2.66 -13.99 -5.79
C ASN A 88 2.84 -12.49 -5.49
N PRO A 89 2.93 -11.60 -6.50
CA PRO A 89 3.14 -10.18 -6.29
C PRO A 89 2.02 -9.52 -5.48
N TYR A 90 0.80 -10.04 -5.54
CA TYR A 90 -0.33 -9.52 -4.78
C TYR A 90 -0.18 -9.80 -3.27
N ASN A 91 0.37 -10.96 -2.92
CA ASN A 91 0.65 -11.31 -1.53
C ASN A 91 1.82 -10.48 -0.97
N ILE A 92 2.85 -10.24 -1.79
CA ILE A 92 3.95 -9.33 -1.42
C ILE A 92 3.42 -7.92 -1.15
N PHE A 93 2.59 -7.38 -2.06
CA PHE A 93 2.02 -6.05 -1.89
C PHE A 93 1.18 -5.95 -0.61
N ASP A 94 0.36 -6.96 -0.32
CA ASP A 94 -0.40 -7.07 0.92
C ASP A 94 0.52 -7.05 2.16
N SER A 95 1.61 -7.81 2.11
CA SER A 95 2.61 -7.88 3.18
C SER A 95 3.24 -6.53 3.48
N ILE A 96 3.62 -5.79 2.43
CA ILE A 96 4.24 -4.46 2.58
C ILE A 96 3.28 -3.53 3.32
N ILE A 97 1.99 -3.53 2.94
CA ILE A 97 0.98 -2.70 3.60
C ILE A 97 0.82 -3.10 5.08
N VAL A 98 0.84 -4.39 5.40
CA VAL A 98 0.76 -4.88 6.78
C VAL A 98 1.98 -4.45 7.59
N ILE A 99 3.19 -4.57 7.03
CA ILE A 99 4.43 -4.15 7.69
C ILE A 99 4.42 -2.64 7.97
N ILE A 100 4.04 -1.82 6.99
CA ILE A 100 3.90 -0.37 7.16
C ILE A 100 2.87 -0.06 8.26
N SER A 101 1.75 -0.80 8.31
CA SER A 101 0.73 -0.62 9.33
C SER A 101 1.22 -0.98 10.75
N VAL A 102 2.10 -1.99 10.88
CA VAL A 102 2.72 -2.31 12.18
C VAL A 102 3.71 -1.23 12.59
N TRP A 103 4.52 -0.73 11.66
CA TRP A 103 5.42 0.39 11.92
C TRP A 103 4.69 1.68 12.28
N GLU A 104 3.52 1.93 11.70
CA GLU A 104 2.68 3.05 12.12
C GLU A 104 2.37 3.01 13.61
N ILE A 105 1.88 1.87 14.10
CA ILE A 105 1.48 1.69 15.50
C ILE A 105 2.68 1.87 16.43
N ILE A 106 3.83 1.28 16.08
CA ILE A 106 5.06 1.41 16.88
C ILE A 106 5.55 2.88 16.88
N GLY A 107 5.54 3.54 15.72
CA GLY A 107 6.01 4.92 15.57
C GLY A 107 5.05 5.97 16.15
N GLN A 108 3.78 5.65 16.37
CA GLN A 108 2.86 6.52 17.12
C GLN A 108 3.26 6.65 18.59
N ALA A 109 3.84 5.60 19.19
CA ALA A 109 4.27 5.62 20.60
C ALA A 109 5.41 6.63 20.86
N ASP A 110 6.22 6.92 19.84
CA ASP A 110 7.33 7.88 19.92
C ASP A 110 6.91 9.35 19.60
N GLY A 111 5.60 9.62 19.44
CA GLY A 111 5.03 10.97 19.44
C GLY A 111 5.33 11.85 18.21
N GLY A 112 5.98 11.34 17.16
CA GLY A 112 6.65 12.20 16.16
C GLY A 112 6.01 12.36 14.78
N LEU A 113 5.09 11.51 14.32
CA LEU A 113 4.79 11.45 12.89
C LEU A 113 3.30 11.47 12.56
N SER A 114 2.73 12.67 12.41
CA SER A 114 1.38 12.86 11.87
C SER A 114 1.21 12.25 10.47
N VAL A 115 2.29 12.06 9.71
CA VAL A 115 2.26 11.41 8.38
C VAL A 115 1.97 9.91 8.45
N LEU A 116 2.29 9.26 9.58
CA LEU A 116 2.01 7.83 9.76
C LEU A 116 0.51 7.55 9.69
N ARG A 117 -0.31 8.48 10.21
CA ARG A 117 -1.76 8.41 10.11
C ARG A 117 -2.30 8.50 8.68
N THR A 118 -1.49 8.84 7.69
CA THR A 118 -1.88 8.79 6.28
C THR A 118 -1.63 7.41 5.68
N PHE A 119 -0.64 6.66 6.19
CA PHE A 119 -0.29 5.34 5.66
C PHE A 119 -1.37 4.28 5.90
N ARG A 120 -2.19 4.44 6.95
CA ARG A 120 -3.36 3.59 7.16
C ARG A 120 -4.35 3.61 5.98
N LEU A 121 -4.39 4.69 5.17
CA LEU A 121 -5.17 4.75 3.94
C LEU A 121 -4.69 3.74 2.89
N LEU A 122 -3.41 3.35 2.91
CA LEU A 122 -2.85 2.32 2.02
C LEU A 122 -3.57 0.97 2.19
N ARG A 123 -4.25 0.74 3.33
CA ARG A 123 -5.04 -0.47 3.54
C ARG A 123 -6.17 -0.62 2.55
N VAL A 124 -6.73 0.47 2.02
CA VAL A 124 -7.73 0.40 0.94
C VAL A 124 -7.14 -0.28 -0.29
N LEU A 125 -5.82 -0.15 -0.53
CA LEU A 125 -5.15 -0.81 -1.65
C LEU A 125 -5.10 -2.33 -1.47
N LYS A 126 -5.33 -2.87 -0.28
CA LYS A 126 -5.49 -4.33 -0.08
C LYS A 126 -6.71 -4.86 -0.86
N LEU A 127 -7.72 -4.03 -1.17
CA LEU A 127 -8.84 -4.43 -2.03
C LEU A 127 -8.39 -4.86 -3.43
N VAL A 128 -7.25 -4.39 -3.91
CA VAL A 128 -6.69 -4.73 -5.21
C VAL A 128 -6.54 -6.25 -5.35
N ARG A 129 -6.19 -6.98 -4.29
CA ARG A 129 -6.05 -8.44 -4.37
C ARG A 129 -7.39 -9.15 -4.64
N PHE A 130 -8.51 -8.54 -4.24
CA PHE A 130 -9.87 -9.10 -4.35
C PHE A 130 -10.63 -8.60 -5.57
N LEU A 131 -10.38 -7.37 -6.01
CA LEU A 131 -11.08 -6.73 -7.13
C LEU A 131 -10.26 -6.83 -8.42
N PRO A 132 -10.57 -7.79 -9.33
CA PRO A 132 -9.85 -7.93 -10.61
C PRO A 132 -9.93 -6.68 -11.49
N ALA A 133 -11.00 -5.89 -11.38
CA ALA A 133 -11.13 -4.62 -12.08
C ALA A 133 -10.05 -3.61 -11.65
N LEU A 134 -9.83 -3.46 -10.33
CA LEU A 134 -8.78 -2.58 -9.80
C LEU A 134 -7.39 -3.05 -10.22
N ARG A 135 -7.13 -4.37 -10.23
CA ARG A 135 -5.85 -4.92 -10.72
C ARG A 135 -5.56 -4.51 -12.14
N ARG A 136 -6.56 -4.66 -13.03
CA ARG A 136 -6.42 -4.28 -14.43
C ARG A 136 -6.14 -2.78 -14.56
N GLN A 137 -6.87 -1.95 -13.81
CA GLN A 137 -6.67 -0.50 -13.81
C GLN A 137 -5.26 -0.12 -13.35
N LEU A 138 -4.75 -0.69 -12.26
CA LEU A 138 -3.40 -0.40 -11.78
C LEU A 138 -2.32 -0.85 -12.77
N VAL A 139 -2.48 -2.00 -13.42
CA VAL A 139 -1.53 -2.45 -14.46
C VAL A 139 -1.53 -1.50 -15.66
N VAL A 140 -2.69 -1.03 -16.09
CA VAL A 140 -2.78 -0.03 -17.18
C VAL A 140 -2.15 1.29 -16.75
N LEU A 141 -2.44 1.74 -15.53
CA LEU A 141 -1.85 2.96 -14.97
C LEU A 141 -0.32 2.89 -14.97
N MET A 142 0.26 1.79 -14.46
CA MET A 142 1.71 1.60 -14.47
C MET A 142 2.29 1.63 -15.88
N LYS A 143 1.64 1.01 -16.87
CA LYS A 143 2.08 1.09 -18.28
C LYS A 143 2.02 2.51 -18.84
N THR A 144 1.02 3.30 -18.46
CA THR A 144 0.93 4.70 -18.88
C THR A 144 1.97 5.57 -18.17
N MET A 145 2.39 5.22 -16.95
CA MET A 145 3.42 5.96 -16.22
C MET A 145 4.77 5.98 -16.93
N ASP A 146 5.14 4.93 -17.68
CA ASP A 146 6.39 4.94 -18.47
C ASP A 146 6.37 6.03 -19.56
N ASN A 147 5.24 6.19 -20.24
CA ASN A 147 5.06 7.23 -21.25
C ASN A 147 5.04 8.63 -20.62
N VAL A 148 4.32 8.77 -19.50
CA VAL A 148 4.26 10.03 -18.74
C VAL A 148 5.65 10.40 -18.20
N ALA A 149 6.43 9.44 -17.70
CA ALA A 149 7.78 9.67 -17.22
C ALA A 149 8.70 10.17 -18.35
N THR A 150 8.57 9.62 -19.55
CA THR A 150 9.33 10.09 -20.73
C THR A 150 8.98 11.54 -21.05
N PHE A 151 7.69 11.89 -21.05
CA PHE A 151 7.25 13.27 -21.25
C PHE A 151 7.73 14.21 -20.13
N CYS A 152 7.64 13.80 -18.87
CA CYS A 152 8.14 14.56 -17.74
C CYS A 152 9.66 14.76 -17.79
N MET A 153 10.43 13.77 -18.23
CA MET A 153 11.87 13.92 -18.41
C MET A 153 12.22 14.94 -19.49
N LEU A 154 11.51 14.92 -20.64
CA LEU A 154 11.67 15.95 -21.67
C LEU A 154 11.31 17.35 -21.16
N LEU A 155 10.23 17.46 -20.39
CA LEU A 155 9.81 18.72 -19.79
C LEU A 155 10.86 19.24 -18.80
N MET A 156 11.39 18.37 -17.95
CA MET A 156 12.45 18.72 -16.99
C MET A 156 13.74 19.16 -17.72
N LEU A 157 14.11 18.49 -18.82
CA LEU A 157 15.23 18.89 -19.67
C LEU A 157 15.00 20.29 -20.27
N PHE A 158 13.81 20.54 -20.82
CA PHE A 158 13.43 21.84 -21.36
C PHE A 158 13.56 22.94 -20.30
N ILE A 159 12.94 22.76 -19.13
CA ILE A 159 13.03 23.72 -18.02
C ILE A 159 14.49 23.96 -17.62
N PHE A 160 15.30 22.91 -17.55
CA PHE A 160 16.72 23.01 -17.23
C PHE A 160 17.50 23.84 -18.27
N THR A 161 17.28 23.60 -19.58
CA THR A 161 17.95 24.36 -20.64
C THR A 161 17.59 25.85 -20.60
N PHE A 162 16.31 26.21 -20.39
CA PHE A 162 15.90 27.62 -20.27
C PHE A 162 16.46 28.28 -19.01
N ARG A 163 16.53 27.54 -17.89
CA ARG A 163 17.11 28.05 -16.65
C ARG A 163 18.63 28.22 -16.70
N TYR A 164 19.34 27.35 -17.43
CA TYR A 164 20.80 27.34 -17.50
C TYR A 164 21.36 28.27 -18.59
N ASN A 165 20.56 28.63 -19.60
CA ASN A 165 20.99 29.56 -20.65
C ASN A 165 20.36 30.96 -20.47
N PRO A 166 20.95 31.85 -19.64
CA PRO A 166 20.45 33.21 -19.44
C PRO A 166 20.47 34.06 -20.72
N SER A 167 21.19 33.64 -21.77
CA SER A 167 21.22 34.31 -23.07
C SER A 167 19.90 34.23 -23.84
N ILE A 168 19.03 33.25 -23.54
CA ILE A 168 17.68 33.16 -24.13
C ILE A 168 16.75 34.20 -23.50
N GLU A 169 16.88 34.46 -22.19
CA GLU A 169 16.11 35.49 -21.47
C GLU A 169 16.42 36.88 -22.04
N GLY A 170 17.69 37.16 -22.29
CA GLY A 170 18.16 38.37 -22.98
C GLY A 170 17.78 38.46 -24.47
N THR A 171 17.27 37.38 -25.09
CA THR A 171 16.75 37.38 -26.47
C THR A 171 15.22 37.51 -26.52
N ILE A 172 14.49 37.12 -25.45
CA ILE A 172 13.03 37.31 -25.35
C ILE A 172 12.67 38.73 -24.90
N HIS A 173 13.43 39.31 -23.96
CA HIS A 173 13.24 40.71 -23.52
C HIS A 173 13.32 41.77 -24.64
N PRO A 174 14.21 41.70 -25.65
CA PRO A 174 14.21 42.66 -26.76
C PRO A 174 12.98 42.51 -27.67
N PHE A 175 12.31 41.35 -27.75
CA PHE A 175 11.06 41.23 -28.50
C PHE A 175 9.88 41.93 -27.78
N ASN A 176 9.80 41.83 -26.45
CA ASN A 176 8.74 42.51 -25.71
C ASN A 176 8.90 44.05 -25.71
N ASN A 177 10.14 44.55 -25.80
CA ASN A 177 10.39 45.99 -25.93
C ASN A 177 10.38 46.49 -27.40
N ALA A 178 10.70 45.66 -28.40
CA ALA A 178 10.66 46.07 -29.80
C ALA A 178 9.23 46.20 -30.35
N SER A 179 8.26 45.48 -29.79
CA SER A 179 6.83 45.61 -30.16
C SER A 179 6.12 46.81 -29.53
N ILE A 180 6.78 47.59 -28.67
CA ILE A 180 6.22 48.81 -28.04
C ILE A 180 6.72 50.10 -28.73
N VAL A 181 7.69 50.00 -29.65
CA VAL A 181 8.33 51.16 -30.33
C VAL A 181 7.93 51.29 -31.82
N LEU A 182 6.87 50.60 -32.24
CA LEU A 182 6.25 50.74 -33.56
C LEU A 182 4.74 50.95 -33.39
#